data_AF-A0A7D5RUM3-F1
#
_entry.id   AF-A0A7D5RUM3-F1
#
_cell.length_a   1.000
_cell.length_b   1.000
_cell.length_c   1.000
_cell.angle_alpha   90.00
_cell.angle_beta   90.00
_cell.angle_gamma   90.00
#
_symmetry.space_group_name_H-M   'P 1'
#
loop_
_entity.id
_entity.type
_entity.pdbx_description
1 polymer ?
#
loop_
_entity_poly.entity_id
_entity_poly.type
_entity_poly.pdbx_seq_one_letter_code
_entity_poly.pdbx_strand_id
1 'polypeptide(L)' 'MKLGEKFSLKVEEIKEIASLMKILENQFKAPVEIEFVVKGKQLSIVQLRPITTLQ' A
#
# COMPACT_ATOMS: atom_id res chain seq x y z
N MET A 1 -0.56 -5.01 23.01
CA MET A 1 0.15 -5.91 22.06
C MET A 1 0.58 -7.14 22.83
N LYS A 2 0.18 -8.33 22.39
CA LYS A 2 0.64 -9.58 23.04
C LYS A 2 2.13 -9.77 22.73
N LEU A 3 2.89 -10.26 23.70
CA LEU A 3 4.30 -10.61 23.51
C LEU A 3 4.40 -11.66 22.38
N GLY A 4 4.88 -11.27 21.19
CA GLY A 4 5.09 -12.18 20.05
C GLY A 4 4.50 -11.77 18.70
N GLU A 5 3.68 -10.72 18.62
CA GLU A 5 3.17 -10.23 17.32
C GLU A 5 4.27 -9.43 16.60
N LYS A 6 4.91 -10.08 15.60
CA LYS A 6 5.81 -9.39 14.66
C LYS A 6 4.96 -8.67 13.61
N PHE A 7 5.29 -7.41 13.33
CA PHE A 7 4.72 -6.72 12.18
C PHE A 7 5.12 -7.43 10.88
N SER A 8 4.17 -7.64 9.99
CA SER A 8 4.41 -8.27 8.68
C SER A 8 5.24 -7.39 7.74
N LEU A 9 5.24 -6.07 7.99
CA LEU A 9 5.98 -5.08 7.21
C LEU A 9 7.00 -4.36 8.08
N LYS A 10 8.13 -4.04 7.48
CA LYS A 10 9.14 -3.14 8.05
C LYS A 10 8.76 -1.69 7.77
N VAL A 11 9.33 -0.78 8.55
CA VAL A 11 9.07 0.67 8.43
C VAL A 11 9.45 1.18 7.04
N GLU A 12 10.51 0.63 6.44
CA GLU A 12 10.96 1.02 5.10
C GLU A 12 9.93 0.63 4.03
N GLU A 13 9.37 -0.58 4.12
CA GLU A 13 8.35 -1.07 3.19
C GLU A 13 7.06 -0.24 3.31
N ILE A 14 6.66 0.14 4.54
CA ILE A 14 5.51 1.01 4.77
C ILE A 14 5.73 2.38 4.10
N LYS A 15 6.93 2.97 4.23
CA LYS A 15 7.26 4.26 3.60
C LYS A 15 7.25 4.18 2.08
N GLU A 16 7.75 3.09 1.52
CA GLU A 16 7.74 2.83 0.08
C GLU A 16 6.30 2.72 -0.44
N ILE A 17 5.46 1.90 0.21
CA ILE A 17 4.04 1.75 -0.13
C ILE A 17 3.32 3.10 -0.04
N ALA A 18 3.52 3.86 1.03
CA ALA A 18 2.89 5.17 1.21
C ALA A 18 3.30 6.19 0.13
N SER A 19 4.57 6.15 -0.29
CA SER A 19 5.08 7.03 -1.36
C SER A 19 4.49 6.66 -2.72
N LEU A 20 4.40 5.36 -3.00
CA LEU A 20 3.77 4.83 -4.20
C LEU A 20 2.29 5.20 -4.29
N MET A 21 1.54 5.08 -3.19
CA MET A 21 0.12 5.45 -3.15
C MET A 21 -0.12 6.90 -3.52
N LYS A 22 0.70 7.84 -3.03
CA LYS A 22 0.59 9.26 -3.41
C LYS A 22 0.79 9.48 -4.90
N ILE A 23 1.70 8.74 -5.53
CA ILE A 23 1.93 8.82 -6.97
C ILE A 23 0.71 8.32 -7.73
N LEU A 24 0.14 7.18 -7.31
CA LEU A 24 -1.04 6.58 -7.93
C LEU A 24 -2.27 7.47 -7.79
N GLU A 25 -2.58 7.98 -6.60
CA GLU A 25 -3.69 8.92 -6.42
C GLU A 25 -3.56 10.16 -7.30
N ASN A 26 -2.34 10.70 -7.42
CA ASN A 26 -2.06 11.84 -8.29
C ASN A 26 -2.19 11.50 -9.78
N GLN A 27 -1.87 10.28 -10.20
CA GLN A 27 -2.00 9.82 -11.58
C GLN A 27 -3.46 9.59 -11.94
N PHE A 28 -4.23 8.97 -11.05
CA PHE A 28 -5.65 8.65 -11.25
C PHE A 28 -6.60 9.81 -10.93
N LYS A 29 -6.07 10.90 -10.33
CA LYS A 29 -6.83 12.09 -9.91
C LYS A 29 -8.00 11.75 -8.99
N ALA A 30 -7.87 10.66 -8.23
CA ALA A 30 -8.87 10.16 -7.32
C ALA A 30 -8.20 9.34 -6.20
N PRO A 31 -8.84 9.20 -5.04
CA PRO A 31 -8.45 8.21 -4.05
C PRO A 31 -8.50 6.81 -4.66
N VAL A 32 -7.45 6.03 -4.45
CA VAL A 32 -7.35 4.66 -4.94
C VAL A 32 -7.02 3.73 -3.80
N GLU A 33 -7.39 2.47 -3.95
CA GLU A 33 -6.89 1.38 -3.12
C GLU A 33 -6.12 0.39 -3.97
N ILE A 34 -5.17 -0.29 -3.33
CA ILE A 34 -4.34 -1.30 -3.96
C ILE A 34 -4.36 -2.61 -3.19
N GLU A 35 -4.25 -3.71 -3.92
CA GLU A 35 -3.80 -4.98 -3.38
C GLU A 35 -2.34 -5.19 -3.79
N PHE A 36 -1.49 -5.56 -2.84
CA PHE A 36 -0.05 -5.68 -3.07
C PHE A 36 0.54 -6.90 -2.40
N VAL A 37 1.71 -7.31 -2.90
CA VAL A 37 2.52 -8.39 -2.35
C VAL A 37 3.93 -7.86 -2.10
N VAL A 38 4.49 -8.21 -0.94
CA VAL A 38 5.91 -8.02 -0.64
C VAL A 38 6.57 -9.40 -0.63
N LYS A 39 7.52 -9.62 -1.55
CA LYS A 39 8.33 -10.85 -1.60
C LYS A 39 9.80 -10.48 -1.58
N GLY A 40 10.47 -10.80 -0.47
CA GLY A 40 11.86 -10.37 -0.27
C GLY A 40 11.96 -8.85 -0.12
N LYS A 41 12.56 -8.17 -1.11
CA LYS A 41 12.65 -6.70 -1.16
C LYS A 41 11.81 -6.08 -2.29
N GLN A 42 10.95 -6.89 -2.91
CA GLN A 42 10.15 -6.44 -4.05
C GLN A 42 8.70 -6.25 -3.63
N LEU A 43 8.21 -5.02 -3.80
CA LEU A 43 6.80 -4.68 -3.75
C LEU A 43 6.19 -4.84 -5.15
N SER A 44 5.03 -5.47 -5.25
CA SER A 44 4.27 -5.61 -6.50
C SER A 44 2.80 -5.31 -6.26
N ILE A 45 2.22 -4.47 -7.12
CA ILE A 45 0.78 -4.20 -7.13
C ILE A 45 0.10 -5.31 -7.94
N VAL A 46 -0.86 -5.99 -7.32
CA VAL A 46 -1.65 -7.05 -7.96
C VAL A 46 -2.96 -6.49 -8.50
N GLN A 47 -3.54 -5.54 -7.78
CA GLN A 47 -4.78 -4.87 -8.17
C GLN A 47 -4.73 -3.40 -7.77
N LEU A 48 -5.37 -2.55 -8.56
CA LEU A 48 -5.60 -1.15 -8.26
C LEU A 48 -7.01 -0.77 -8.68
N ARG A 49 -7.77 -0.12 -7.79
CA ARG A 49 -9.12 0.36 -8.08
C ARG A 49 -9.40 1.71 -7.41
N PRO A 50 -10.15 2.62 -8.05
CA PRO A 50 -10.63 3.84 -7.40
C PRO A 50 -11.56 3.53 -6.22
N ILE A 51 -11.47 4.32 -5.15
CA ILE A 51 -12.39 4.23 -4.02
C ILE A 51 -13.64 5.06 -4.36
N THR A 52 -14.80 4.40 -4.47
CA THR A 52 -16.06 5.04 -4.87
C THR A 52 -17.01 5.31 -3.71
N THR A 53 -16.62 4.96 -2.48
CA THR A 53 -17.45 5.09 -1.28
C THR A 53 -17.23 6.41 -0.53
N LEU A 54 -16.32 7.26 -1.01
CA LEU A 54 -16.10 8.60 -0.47
C LEU A 54 -17.13 9.53 -1.12
N GLN A 55 -18.14 9.96 -0.35
CA GLN A 55 -19.17 10.92 -0.74
C GLN A 55 -18.95 12.25 -0.01
#